data_AF-A0A081CEG6-F1
#
_entry.id   AF-A0A081CEG6-F1
#
_cell.length_a   1.000
_cell.length_b   1.000
_cell.length_c   1.000
_cell.angle_alpha   90.00
_cell.angle_beta   90.00
_cell.angle_gamma   90.00
#
_symmetry.space_group_name_H-M   'P 1'
#
loop_
_entity.id
_entity.type
_entity.pdbx_description
1 polymer ?
#
loop_
_entity_poly.entity_id
_entity_poly.type
_entity_poly.pdbx_seq_one_letter_code
_entity_poly.pdbx_strand_id
1 'polypeptide(L)'
;MIMSSSSKPNPLSAFLSESPAGRRSANGAVPVRLPSKPALLASASMLQSPPSAAKDAIKQLSYLASDSSTTLPVQRALQPVDVNLSKSARHRALPTKRPSSPKKVRSTSNTGVGARSKSPKLATQTPSSAPLIFKGDRISVKIPQKLPAPRLTPHSSPYEDLVAHLARHNLFIESQQVEQYSIAPDFLLQQYLELAHLGKCSLYHQTRNFLFANRETITAHVVPGQTLPSSVPLDVTPLVTELQVPPTHLLAVHSDREAATLYAVHGVVLALQCVSIPFLPASKDSQDGAKVVKHMPVLALRMPAPQHFETTLRWLYSQSATSLLQELLPLKHILAVLAKRRPCGSAAEGKDVEASAAALSTADLVQAMSSLPMRTFLEHLQTIQAVWKNGVALGIVAWNFWAQLDNAWNLLVVAMVASKRKNARKSLAAASELTAQLESTRLD
;
A
#
# COMPACT_ATOMS: atom_id res chain seq x y z
N MET A 1 -52.71 28.29 5.02
CA MET A 1 -52.07 27.47 3.97
C MET A 1 -50.57 27.64 4.08
N ILE A 2 -49.89 26.69 4.72
CA ILE A 2 -48.42 26.68 4.86
C ILE A 2 -47.92 25.68 3.82
N MET A 3 -47.21 26.17 2.80
CA MET A 3 -46.62 25.31 1.78
C MET A 3 -45.39 24.61 2.38
N SER A 4 -45.50 23.30 2.55
CA SER A 4 -44.41 22.42 2.95
C SER A 4 -43.38 22.35 1.81
N SER A 5 -42.16 22.80 2.07
CA SER A 5 -41.04 22.69 1.14
C SER A 5 -40.57 21.23 1.05
N SER A 6 -40.78 20.59 -0.10
CA SER A 6 -40.23 19.28 -0.43
C SER A 6 -38.70 19.34 -0.45
N SER A 7 -38.06 18.80 0.59
CA SER A 7 -36.62 18.58 0.62
C SER A 7 -36.26 17.46 -0.36
N LYS A 8 -35.36 17.73 -1.31
CA LYS A 8 -34.80 16.70 -2.20
C LYS A 8 -34.13 15.61 -1.34
N PRO A 9 -34.33 14.31 -1.65
CA PRO A 9 -33.65 13.25 -0.94
C PRO A 9 -32.14 13.43 -1.09
N ASN A 10 -31.43 13.34 0.04
CA ASN A 10 -29.98 13.40 0.06
C ASN A 10 -29.46 12.23 -0.80
N PRO A 11 -28.66 12.44 -1.86
CA PRO A 11 -28.15 11.35 -2.70
C PRO A 11 -27.43 10.26 -1.88
N LEU A 12 -26.97 10.61 -0.67
CA LEU A 12 -26.36 9.69 0.30
C LEU A 12 -27.33 8.64 0.87
N SER A 13 -28.63 8.92 1.00
CA SER A 13 -29.58 7.93 1.51
C SER A 13 -29.87 6.83 0.48
N ALA A 14 -29.79 7.15 -0.81
CA ALA A 14 -29.91 6.16 -1.88
C ALA A 14 -28.72 5.20 -1.91
N PHE A 15 -27.52 5.70 -1.59
CA PHE A 15 -26.29 4.90 -1.49
C PHE A 15 -26.38 3.81 -0.40
N LEU A 16 -27.10 4.10 0.70
CA LEU A 16 -27.25 3.22 1.86
C LEU A 16 -28.52 2.35 1.83
N SER A 17 -29.57 2.80 1.13
CA SER A 17 -30.88 2.15 1.17
C SER A 17 -31.08 1.05 0.15
N GLU A 18 -30.23 0.93 -0.87
CA GLU A 18 -30.34 -0.14 -1.88
C GLU A 18 -29.41 -1.31 -1.56
N SER A 19 -29.66 -1.98 -0.43
CA SER A 19 -29.29 -3.39 -0.30
C SER A 19 -30.32 -4.22 -1.07
N PRO A 20 -29.94 -5.18 -1.93
CA PRO A 20 -30.86 -5.89 -2.83
C PRO A 20 -31.80 -6.89 -2.13
N ALA A 21 -31.96 -6.81 -0.81
CA ALA A 21 -32.91 -7.59 -0.05
C ALA A 21 -34.34 -7.02 -0.20
N GLY A 22 -35.00 -7.38 -1.30
CA GLY A 22 -36.46 -7.44 -1.37
C GLY A 22 -37.17 -6.29 -2.11
N ARG A 23 -37.09 -6.26 -3.45
CA ARG A 23 -38.14 -5.61 -4.25
C ARG A 23 -39.34 -6.55 -4.36
N ARG A 24 -40.39 -6.32 -3.57
CA ARG A 24 -41.75 -6.73 -3.93
C ARG A 24 -42.23 -5.82 -5.06
N SER A 25 -42.70 -6.44 -6.13
CA SER A 25 -43.33 -5.81 -7.28
C SER A 25 -44.55 -4.99 -6.86
N ALA A 26 -44.58 -3.71 -7.21
CA ALA A 26 -45.82 -2.94 -7.33
C ALA A 26 -45.65 -1.91 -8.45
N ASN A 27 -46.45 -2.07 -9.50
CA ASN A 27 -46.60 -1.17 -10.63
C ASN A 27 -47.13 0.21 -10.19
N GLY A 28 -46.60 1.27 -10.80
CA GLY A 28 -47.16 2.62 -10.68
C GLY A 28 -46.24 3.69 -11.27
N ALA A 29 -46.25 3.82 -12.60
CA ALA A 29 -45.51 4.88 -13.29
C ALA A 29 -46.26 6.22 -13.22
N VAL A 30 -45.60 7.27 -12.75
CA VAL A 30 -46.00 8.67 -12.98
C VAL A 30 -44.75 9.43 -13.46
N PRO A 31 -44.82 10.17 -14.58
CA PRO A 31 -43.65 10.87 -15.11
C PRO A 31 -43.48 12.21 -14.40
N VAL A 32 -42.34 12.43 -13.75
CA VAL A 32 -41.98 13.74 -13.18
C VAL A 32 -40.93 14.41 -14.07
N ARG A 33 -41.29 15.62 -14.50
CA ARG A 33 -40.60 16.52 -15.41
C ARG A 33 -39.38 17.16 -14.72
N LEU A 34 -38.20 17.06 -15.33
CA LEU A 34 -36.94 17.69 -14.89
C LEU A 34 -36.91 19.20 -15.24
N PRO A 35 -36.43 20.08 -14.33
CA PRO A 35 -35.95 21.39 -14.72
C PRO A 35 -34.41 21.43 -14.84
N SER A 36 -33.98 22.41 -15.62
CA SER A 36 -32.65 22.71 -16.14
C SER A 36 -31.52 22.95 -15.13
N LYS A 37 -30.30 22.61 -15.57
CA LYS A 37 -28.97 22.86 -14.98
C LYS A 37 -28.81 24.26 -14.36
N PRO A 38 -28.15 24.39 -13.19
CA PRO A 38 -27.36 25.57 -12.88
C PRO A 38 -25.92 25.38 -13.34
N ALA A 39 -25.35 26.44 -13.92
CA ALA A 39 -23.95 26.53 -14.27
C ALA A 39 -23.08 26.54 -12.99
N LEU A 40 -22.15 25.60 -12.88
CA LEU A 40 -21.11 25.63 -11.87
C LEU A 40 -19.92 26.42 -12.41
N LEU A 41 -19.64 27.55 -11.75
CA LEU A 41 -18.41 28.31 -11.88
C LEU A 41 -17.24 27.44 -11.43
N ALA A 42 -16.35 27.12 -12.37
CA ALA A 42 -15.07 26.49 -12.11
C ALA A 42 -14.19 27.46 -11.30
N SER A 43 -14.00 27.16 -10.01
CA SER A 43 -12.96 27.79 -9.20
C SER A 43 -11.64 27.10 -9.51
N ALA A 44 -10.78 27.78 -10.29
CA ALA A 44 -9.40 27.39 -10.49
C ALA A 44 -8.64 27.50 -9.15
N SER A 45 -8.44 26.36 -8.49
CA SER A 45 -7.53 26.28 -7.34
C SER A 45 -6.09 26.34 -7.85
N MET A 46 -5.45 27.48 -7.57
CA MET A 46 -4.04 27.68 -7.82
C MET A 46 -3.18 26.72 -7.00
N LEU A 47 -2.12 26.24 -7.66
CA LEU A 47 -0.97 25.54 -7.09
C LEU A 47 -0.36 26.33 -5.91
N GLN A 48 -0.88 26.14 -4.71
CA GLN A 48 -0.16 26.44 -3.48
C GLN A 48 0.80 25.27 -3.23
N SER A 49 2.08 25.57 -3.03
CA SER A 49 3.08 24.59 -2.60
C SER A 49 2.56 23.84 -1.36
N PRO A 50 2.65 22.49 -1.32
CA PRO A 50 2.04 21.73 -0.24
C PRO A 50 2.67 22.15 1.11
N PRO A 51 1.87 22.46 2.15
CA PRO A 51 2.39 22.53 3.50
C PRO A 51 3.13 21.23 3.80
N SER A 52 4.29 21.32 4.44
CA SER A 52 5.15 20.17 4.73
C SER A 52 4.37 19.15 5.56
N ALA A 53 3.83 18.12 4.92
CA ALA A 53 3.09 17.02 5.57
C ALA A 53 3.88 16.37 6.72
N ALA A 54 5.21 16.48 6.68
CA ALA A 54 6.07 16.11 7.80
C ALA A 54 5.78 16.93 9.07
N LYS A 55 5.53 18.25 8.98
CA LYS A 55 5.18 19.08 10.13
C LYS A 55 3.86 18.67 10.79
N ASP A 56 2.84 18.34 9.98
CA ASP A 56 1.54 17.94 10.53
C ASP A 56 1.59 16.53 11.14
N ALA A 57 2.34 15.61 10.53
CA ALA A 57 2.61 14.31 11.13
C ALA A 57 3.42 14.43 12.44
N ILE A 58 4.39 15.35 12.50
CA ILE A 58 5.16 15.63 13.72
C ILE A 58 4.26 16.19 14.83
N LYS A 59 3.36 17.13 14.51
CA LYS A 59 2.36 17.63 15.47
C LYS A 59 1.51 16.49 16.04
N GLN A 60 1.07 15.55 15.20
CA GLN A 60 0.24 14.43 15.65
C GLN A 60 1.01 13.35 16.42
N LEU A 61 2.27 13.08 16.07
CA LEU A 61 3.17 12.22 16.86
C LEU A 61 3.33 12.70 18.30
N SER A 62 3.23 14.00 18.50
CA SER A 62 3.43 14.65 19.78
C SER A 62 2.27 14.40 20.76
N TYR A 63 1.04 14.27 20.26
CA TYR A 63 -0.13 13.89 21.07
C TYR A 63 -0.06 12.45 21.59
N LEU A 64 0.53 11.53 20.83
CA LEU A 64 0.65 10.11 21.22
C LEU A 64 1.73 9.85 22.28
N ALA A 65 2.67 10.78 22.48
CA ALA A 65 3.66 10.67 23.56
C ALA A 65 3.03 10.75 24.96
N SER A 66 1.78 11.23 25.05
CA SER A 66 1.04 11.40 26.30
C SER A 66 0.17 10.18 26.67
N ASP A 67 -0.08 9.25 25.74
CA ASP A 67 -1.14 8.23 25.86
C ASP A 67 -0.64 6.77 25.78
N SER A 68 0.65 6.53 26.07
CA SER A 68 1.27 5.21 25.93
C SER A 68 0.88 4.22 27.05
N SER A 69 -0.35 3.71 27.01
CA SER A 69 -0.76 2.48 27.71
C SER A 69 -1.76 1.69 26.87
N THR A 70 -1.34 1.19 25.72
CA THR A 70 -2.07 0.13 25.00
C THR A 70 -1.10 -0.80 24.30
N THR A 71 -0.72 -1.87 24.99
CA THR A 71 0.03 -2.97 24.40
C THR A 71 -0.91 -3.78 23.51
N LEU A 72 -0.82 -3.59 22.19
CA LEU A 72 -1.48 -4.47 21.23
C LEU A 72 -0.82 -5.87 21.26
N PRO A 73 -1.60 -6.95 21.25
CA PRO A 73 -1.05 -8.30 21.21
C PRO A 73 -0.31 -8.53 19.89
N VAL A 74 0.95 -8.96 19.98
CA VAL A 74 1.73 -9.47 18.85
C VAL A 74 1.07 -10.77 18.38
N GLN A 75 0.24 -10.69 17.34
CA GLN A 75 -0.39 -11.87 16.76
C GLN A 75 0.60 -12.65 15.88
N ARG A 76 0.60 -13.96 16.07
CA ARG A 76 1.28 -14.94 15.22
C ARG A 76 0.55 -14.97 13.88
N ALA A 77 1.25 -14.68 12.78
CA ALA A 77 0.71 -14.84 11.43
C ALA A 77 0.10 -16.24 11.27
N LEU A 78 -1.02 -16.34 10.55
CA LEU A 78 -1.54 -17.63 10.11
C LEU A 78 -0.42 -18.39 9.38
N GLN A 79 -0.39 -19.71 9.56
CA GLN A 79 0.65 -20.53 8.93
C GLN A 79 0.68 -20.26 7.41
N PRO A 80 1.88 -20.13 6.84
CA PRO A 80 2.11 -20.11 5.41
C PRO A 80 1.12 -20.97 4.58
N VAL A 81 0.21 -20.36 3.83
CA VAL A 81 -0.57 -21.04 2.78
C VAL A 81 0.26 -21.14 1.50
N ASP A 82 0.82 -22.33 1.21
CA ASP A 82 1.49 -22.57 -0.07
C ASP A 82 0.48 -22.50 -1.22
N VAL A 83 0.55 -21.46 -2.03
CA VAL A 83 -0.23 -21.35 -3.28
C VAL A 83 0.51 -22.14 -4.36
N ASN A 84 0.18 -23.42 -4.50
CA ASN A 84 0.56 -24.21 -5.66
C ASN A 84 -0.18 -23.70 -6.90
N LEU A 85 0.31 -22.61 -7.49
CA LEU A 85 -0.03 -22.24 -8.86
C LEU A 85 0.63 -23.26 -9.78
N SER A 86 -0.17 -24.15 -10.36
CA SER A 86 0.30 -25.18 -11.28
C SER A 86 1.11 -24.54 -12.42
N LYS A 87 2.40 -24.88 -12.51
CA LYS A 87 3.35 -24.45 -13.56
C LYS A 87 3.01 -24.97 -14.97
N SER A 88 1.81 -25.50 -15.20
CA SER A 88 1.50 -26.33 -16.39
C SER A 88 0.98 -25.57 -17.62
N ALA A 89 1.06 -24.24 -17.68
CA ALA A 89 0.51 -23.46 -18.82
C ALA A 89 1.52 -22.54 -19.56
N ARG A 90 2.83 -22.79 -19.46
CA ARG A 90 3.84 -22.16 -20.32
C ARG A 90 4.67 -23.24 -21.00
N HIS A 91 4.18 -23.75 -22.13
CA HIS A 91 4.95 -24.27 -23.27
C HIS A 91 4.02 -25.12 -24.16
N ARG A 92 3.26 -24.48 -25.06
CA ARG A 92 2.87 -25.09 -26.35
C ARG A 92 2.14 -24.08 -27.24
N ALA A 93 2.88 -23.52 -28.19
CA ALA A 93 2.33 -23.14 -29.49
C ALA A 93 3.51 -23.10 -30.48
N LEU A 94 3.74 -24.23 -31.16
CA LEU A 94 4.47 -24.31 -32.42
C LEU A 94 3.45 -24.68 -33.50
N PRO A 95 3.53 -24.10 -34.71
CA PRO A 95 2.46 -24.22 -35.70
C PRO A 95 2.55 -25.53 -36.48
N THR A 96 1.41 -26.21 -36.59
CA THR A 96 1.21 -27.42 -37.40
C THR A 96 0.92 -27.05 -38.86
N LYS A 97 1.76 -27.57 -39.77
CA LYS A 97 1.59 -27.55 -41.24
C LYS A 97 0.48 -28.50 -41.70
N ARG A 98 -0.26 -28.15 -42.77
CA ARG A 98 -0.75 -29.02 -43.88
C ARG A 98 -1.62 -28.21 -44.89
N PRO A 99 -1.97 -28.71 -46.11
CA PRO A 99 -1.12 -28.99 -47.28
C PRO A 99 -1.65 -28.38 -48.63
N SER A 100 -0.78 -28.41 -49.67
CA SER A 100 -1.01 -28.49 -51.15
C SER A 100 -2.26 -27.86 -51.80
N SER A 101 -2.16 -27.06 -52.88
CA SER A 101 -1.83 -27.48 -54.27
C SER A 101 -1.80 -26.25 -55.26
N PRO A 102 -1.68 -26.35 -56.62
CA PRO A 102 -0.57 -25.74 -57.37
C PRO A 102 -0.94 -24.77 -58.54
N LYS A 103 0.02 -23.93 -59.00
CA LYS A 103 0.28 -23.43 -60.39
C LYS A 103 1.15 -22.16 -60.31
N LYS A 104 2.42 -22.18 -60.76
CA LYS A 104 2.99 -22.02 -62.12
C LYS A 104 3.11 -20.55 -62.56
N VAL A 105 4.26 -20.26 -63.21
CA VAL A 105 4.72 -19.03 -63.92
C VAL A 105 5.69 -18.18 -63.08
N ARG A 106 6.84 -17.65 -63.54
CA ARG A 106 7.93 -17.96 -64.50
C ARG A 106 8.90 -16.76 -64.35
N SER A 107 10.23 -16.99 -64.43
CA SER A 107 11.30 -15.99 -64.75
C SER A 107 11.63 -14.92 -63.68
N THR A 108 12.87 -14.46 -63.43
CA THR A 108 14.20 -14.60 -64.11
C THR A 108 15.34 -14.10 -63.18
N SER A 109 16.44 -14.86 -63.15
CA SER A 109 17.88 -14.52 -63.15
C SER A 109 18.44 -13.17 -62.61
N ASN A 110 19.42 -13.23 -61.70
CA ASN A 110 20.87 -12.97 -61.93
C ASN A 110 21.63 -12.99 -60.57
N THR A 111 22.52 -13.93 -60.27
CA THR A 111 24.00 -13.99 -60.54
C THR A 111 24.86 -12.87 -59.94
N GLY A 112 25.87 -13.30 -59.16
CA GLY A 112 26.99 -12.52 -58.62
C GLY A 112 27.39 -13.03 -57.23
N VAL A 113 28.01 -14.20 -57.08
CA VAL A 113 29.47 -14.46 -57.13
C VAL A 113 30.30 -13.46 -56.31
N GLY A 114 30.86 -13.96 -55.20
CA GLY A 114 31.86 -13.25 -54.39
C GLY A 114 32.33 -14.11 -53.22
N ALA A 115 33.26 -15.04 -53.48
CA ALA A 115 33.92 -15.88 -52.48
C ALA A 115 35.25 -15.28 -52.02
N ARG A 116 35.52 -15.30 -50.71
CA ARG A 116 36.83 -15.29 -49.99
C ARG A 116 36.55 -14.92 -48.53
N SER A 117 37.22 -15.36 -47.48
CA SER A 117 38.20 -16.41 -47.19
C SER A 117 38.60 -16.22 -45.71
N LYS A 118 38.66 -17.32 -44.95
CA LYS A 118 39.62 -17.65 -43.88
C LYS A 118 40.01 -16.59 -42.82
N SER A 119 39.73 -16.91 -41.55
CA SER A 119 40.76 -17.05 -40.49
C SER A 119 40.14 -17.57 -39.17
N PRO A 120 40.70 -18.63 -38.52
CA PRO A 120 40.34 -19.01 -37.17
C PRO A 120 41.30 -18.33 -36.17
N LYS A 121 40.75 -17.63 -35.18
CA LYS A 121 41.56 -17.02 -34.12
C LYS A 121 41.53 -17.90 -32.88
N LEU A 122 42.68 -18.54 -32.63
CA LEU A 122 43.11 -19.14 -31.37
C LEU A 122 42.80 -18.20 -30.19
N ALA A 123 42.17 -18.73 -29.15
CA ALA A 123 42.20 -18.14 -27.82
C ALA A 123 42.73 -19.19 -26.83
N THR A 124 43.93 -18.87 -26.38
CA THR A 124 44.82 -19.41 -25.37
C THR A 124 44.12 -19.95 -24.13
N GLN A 125 44.40 -21.21 -23.79
CA GLN A 125 44.28 -21.75 -22.44
C GLN A 125 45.54 -21.39 -21.64
N THR A 126 45.37 -20.87 -20.43
CA THR A 126 46.39 -20.89 -19.36
C THR A 126 45.71 -20.93 -17.98
N PRO A 127 46.43 -21.39 -16.93
CA PRO A 127 45.89 -22.24 -15.87
C PRO A 127 45.74 -21.52 -14.52
N SER A 128 45.35 -22.30 -13.51
CA SER A 128 45.61 -22.09 -12.07
C SER A 128 44.51 -21.38 -11.27
N SER A 129 43.62 -22.20 -10.71
CA SER A 129 42.81 -21.86 -9.55
C SER A 129 43.69 -21.77 -8.31
N ALA A 130 44.07 -20.56 -7.93
CA ALA A 130 44.66 -20.22 -6.64
C ALA A 130 43.57 -20.21 -5.53
N PRO A 131 43.90 -20.60 -4.28
CA PRO A 131 42.96 -20.57 -3.18
C PRO A 131 42.71 -19.13 -2.71
N LEU A 132 41.44 -18.72 -2.68
CA LEU A 132 41.00 -17.43 -2.16
C LEU A 132 41.15 -17.40 -0.63
N ILE A 133 42.17 -16.70 -0.15
CA ILE A 133 42.31 -16.30 1.26
C ILE A 133 41.44 -15.05 1.46
N PHE A 134 40.30 -15.19 2.15
CA PHE A 134 39.42 -14.07 2.50
C PHE A 134 40.06 -13.19 3.58
N LYS A 135 40.80 -12.17 3.16
CA LYS A 135 41.20 -11.04 4.00
C LYS A 135 40.11 -9.96 3.96
N GLY A 136 39.06 -10.13 4.76
CA GLY A 136 38.18 -9.05 5.24
C GLY A 136 37.59 -8.10 4.20
N ASP A 137 36.84 -8.63 3.23
CA ASP A 137 36.11 -7.80 2.26
C ASP A 137 35.03 -6.96 2.96
N ARG A 138 35.28 -5.66 3.09
CA ARG A 138 34.28 -4.70 3.57
C ARG A 138 33.17 -4.57 2.53
N ILE A 139 32.01 -5.13 2.80
CA ILE A 139 30.81 -4.97 1.96
C ILE A 139 30.42 -3.49 1.96
N SER A 140 30.64 -2.80 0.84
CA SER A 140 30.19 -1.43 0.66
C SER A 140 28.74 -1.40 0.15
N VAL A 141 27.80 -1.00 1.00
CA VAL A 141 26.38 -0.86 0.62
C VAL A 141 26.15 0.54 0.09
N LYS A 142 25.78 0.66 -1.20
CA LYS A 142 25.36 1.93 -1.82
C LYS A 142 23.85 2.12 -1.58
N ILE A 143 23.49 3.18 -0.88
CA ILE A 143 22.10 3.54 -0.60
C ILE A 143 21.72 4.69 -1.52
N PRO A 144 20.64 4.58 -2.31
CA PRO A 144 20.21 5.67 -3.18
C PRO A 144 19.75 6.87 -2.33
N GLN A 145 20.09 8.07 -2.78
CA GLN A 145 19.74 9.29 -2.02
C GLN A 145 18.23 9.56 -2.03
N LYS A 146 17.53 9.12 -3.07
CA LYS A 146 16.07 9.28 -3.25
C LYS A 146 15.46 7.96 -3.70
N LEU A 147 14.17 7.77 -3.41
CA LEU A 147 13.41 6.69 -4.02
C LEU A 147 13.27 6.96 -5.53
N PRO A 148 13.26 5.90 -6.37
CA PRO A 148 12.92 6.05 -7.77
C PRO A 148 11.49 6.57 -7.93
N ALA A 149 11.24 7.35 -8.98
CA ALA A 149 9.87 7.72 -9.35
C ALA A 149 9.06 6.44 -9.65
N PRO A 150 7.84 6.31 -9.11
CA PRO A 150 7.02 5.11 -9.33
C PRO A 150 6.64 5.01 -10.81
N ARG A 151 6.83 3.83 -11.39
CA ARG A 151 6.43 3.52 -12.76
C ARG A 151 5.18 2.66 -12.69
N LEU A 152 4.02 3.29 -12.78
CA LEU A 152 2.74 2.59 -12.72
C LEU A 152 2.40 2.03 -14.11
N THR A 153 1.81 0.83 -14.13
CA THR A 153 1.30 0.21 -15.34
C THR A 153 -0.21 0.05 -15.19
N PRO A 154 -0.99 1.13 -15.44
CA PRO A 154 -2.43 1.09 -15.25
C PRO A 154 -3.07 0.07 -16.18
N HIS A 155 -3.98 -0.73 -15.64
CA HIS A 155 -4.91 -1.53 -16.42
C HIS A 155 -6.12 -0.70 -16.84
N SER A 156 -6.62 0.13 -15.93
CA SER A 156 -7.63 1.17 -16.12
C SER A 156 -7.48 2.21 -15.01
N SER A 157 -8.02 3.41 -15.19
CA SER A 157 -7.89 4.50 -14.24
C SER A 157 -9.27 5.05 -13.83
N PRO A 158 -9.54 5.19 -12.51
CA PRO A 158 -10.78 5.82 -12.06
C PRO A 158 -10.85 7.31 -12.44
N TYR A 159 -9.71 7.94 -12.77
CA TYR A 159 -9.65 9.36 -13.18
C TYR A 159 -9.77 9.57 -14.70
N GLU A 160 -9.71 8.50 -15.49
CA GLU A 160 -9.93 8.58 -16.95
C GLU A 160 -11.41 8.32 -17.29
N ASP A 161 -11.96 7.23 -16.76
CA ASP A 161 -13.37 6.85 -16.91
C ASP A 161 -13.81 6.06 -15.68
N LEU A 162 -14.39 6.75 -14.69
CA LEU A 162 -14.80 6.13 -13.43
C LEU A 162 -15.87 5.05 -13.63
N VAL A 163 -16.83 5.28 -14.53
CA VAL A 163 -17.95 4.36 -14.79
C VAL A 163 -17.42 3.07 -15.38
N ALA A 164 -16.66 3.14 -16.48
CA ALA A 164 -16.08 1.96 -17.10
C ALA A 164 -15.08 1.25 -16.16
N HIS A 165 -14.32 2.00 -15.37
CA HIS A 165 -13.39 1.45 -14.40
C HIS A 165 -14.11 0.65 -13.30
N LEU A 166 -15.17 1.19 -12.70
CA LEU A 166 -15.97 0.46 -11.70
C LEU A 166 -16.68 -0.75 -12.29
N ALA A 167 -17.27 -0.61 -13.49
CA ALA A 167 -17.94 -1.72 -14.19
C ALA A 167 -16.97 -2.88 -14.49
N ARG A 168 -15.71 -2.58 -14.85
CA ARG A 168 -14.67 -3.60 -15.04
C ARG A 168 -14.43 -4.42 -13.77
N HIS A 169 -14.61 -3.84 -12.60
CA HIS A 169 -14.44 -4.52 -11.30
C HIS A 169 -15.77 -5.08 -10.76
N ASN A 170 -16.79 -5.26 -11.61
CA ASN A 170 -18.17 -5.65 -11.27
C ASN A 170 -18.83 -4.81 -10.17
N LEU A 171 -18.40 -3.55 -10.01
CA LEU A 171 -19.02 -2.59 -9.13
C LEU A 171 -20.13 -1.86 -9.91
N PHE A 172 -21.07 -2.63 -10.47
CA PHE A 172 -22.08 -2.12 -11.41
C PHE A 172 -23.06 -1.15 -10.76
N ILE A 173 -23.41 -1.40 -9.49
CA ILE A 173 -24.32 -0.53 -8.73
C ILE A 173 -23.64 0.84 -8.53
N GLU A 174 -22.39 0.83 -8.07
CA GLU A 174 -21.59 2.04 -7.87
C GLU A 174 -21.35 2.76 -9.21
N SER A 175 -21.06 2.02 -10.28
CA SER A 175 -20.91 2.55 -11.64
C SER A 175 -22.16 3.30 -12.12
N GLN A 176 -23.35 2.71 -11.95
CA GLN A 176 -24.61 3.32 -12.35
C GLN A 176 -24.90 4.59 -11.55
N GLN A 177 -24.62 4.57 -10.24
CA GLN A 177 -24.78 5.73 -9.37
C GLN A 177 -23.82 6.87 -9.77
N VAL A 178 -22.56 6.55 -10.05
CA VAL A 178 -21.58 7.52 -10.55
C VAL A 178 -22.07 8.17 -11.83
N GLU A 179 -22.59 7.39 -12.78
CA GLU A 179 -23.13 7.91 -14.05
C GLU A 179 -24.35 8.82 -13.80
N GLN A 180 -25.29 8.35 -12.96
CA GLN A 180 -26.53 9.08 -12.66
C GLN A 180 -26.26 10.43 -11.97
N TYR A 181 -25.28 10.49 -11.07
CA TYR A 181 -25.02 11.65 -10.23
C TYR A 181 -23.74 12.43 -10.59
N SER A 182 -23.00 11.97 -11.62
CA SER A 182 -21.73 12.57 -12.06
C SER A 182 -20.72 12.72 -10.90
N ILE A 183 -20.57 11.66 -10.10
CA ILE A 183 -19.72 11.67 -8.90
C ILE A 183 -18.24 11.57 -9.28
N ALA A 184 -17.39 12.41 -8.67
CA ALA A 184 -15.93 12.32 -8.83
C ALA A 184 -15.33 11.16 -7.99
N PRO A 185 -14.21 10.54 -8.43
CA PRO A 185 -13.58 9.42 -7.73
C PRO A 185 -13.22 9.73 -6.28
N ASP A 186 -12.62 10.90 -6.03
CA ASP A 186 -12.21 11.34 -4.69
C ASP A 186 -13.40 11.52 -3.76
N PHE A 187 -14.50 12.07 -4.27
CA PHE A 187 -15.74 12.23 -3.49
C PHE A 187 -16.33 10.87 -3.12
N LEU A 188 -16.40 9.93 -4.08
CA LEU A 188 -16.90 8.58 -3.82
C LEU A 188 -16.04 7.86 -2.78
N LEU A 189 -14.71 7.94 -2.90
CA LEU A 189 -13.77 7.34 -1.97
C LEU A 189 -13.94 7.94 -0.57
N GLN A 190 -13.95 9.27 -0.46
CA GLN A 190 -14.11 9.96 0.81
C GLN A 190 -15.43 9.58 1.49
N GLN A 191 -16.54 9.61 0.74
CA GLN A 191 -17.84 9.18 1.26
C GLN A 191 -17.80 7.73 1.74
N TYR A 192 -17.20 6.82 0.98
CA TYR A 192 -17.11 5.42 1.39
C TYR A 192 -16.27 5.23 2.67
N LEU A 193 -15.16 5.96 2.81
CA LEU A 193 -14.34 5.94 4.02
C LEU A 193 -15.05 6.59 5.21
N GLU A 194 -15.81 7.67 5.00
CA GLU A 194 -16.60 8.39 6.02
C GLU A 194 -17.80 7.57 6.52
N LEU A 195 -18.48 6.84 5.63
CA LEU A 195 -19.62 5.98 6.01
C LEU A 195 -19.25 4.99 7.12
N ALA A 196 -17.99 4.57 7.16
CA ALA A 196 -17.51 3.69 8.20
C ALA A 196 -17.09 4.37 9.50
N HIS A 197 -16.81 5.66 9.47
CA HIS A 197 -16.53 6.45 10.67
C HIS A 197 -17.80 6.66 11.51
N LEU A 198 -18.99 6.45 10.93
CA LEU A 198 -20.25 6.36 11.67
C LEU A 198 -20.35 5.06 12.50
N GLY A 199 -19.47 4.08 12.26
CA GLY A 199 -19.35 2.86 13.04
C GLY A 199 -18.43 2.99 14.26
N LYS A 200 -18.42 1.96 15.13
CA LYS A 200 -17.60 1.93 16.36
C LYS A 200 -16.09 1.92 16.11
N CYS A 201 -15.64 1.60 14.89
CA CYS A 201 -14.22 1.52 14.52
C CYS A 201 -14.02 1.77 13.01
N SER A 202 -12.81 2.15 12.59
CA SER A 202 -12.50 2.42 11.18
C SER A 202 -12.66 1.18 10.28
N LEU A 203 -12.94 1.36 8.97
CA LEU A 203 -13.09 0.23 8.01
C LEU A 203 -11.96 -0.78 8.10
N TYR A 204 -10.73 -0.30 8.24
CA TYR A 204 -9.57 -1.17 8.36
C TYR A 204 -9.70 -2.12 9.57
N HIS A 205 -10.10 -1.59 10.74
CA HIS A 205 -10.33 -2.42 11.91
C HIS A 205 -11.53 -3.37 11.71
N GLN A 206 -12.60 -2.91 11.04
CA GLN A 206 -13.73 -3.77 10.70
C GLN A 206 -13.27 -4.98 9.86
N THR A 207 -12.43 -4.77 8.84
CA THR A 207 -11.90 -5.88 8.01
C THR A 207 -11.06 -6.88 8.82
N ARG A 208 -10.26 -6.40 9.78
CA ARG A 208 -9.46 -7.28 10.66
C ARG A 208 -10.33 -8.06 11.63
N ASN A 209 -11.27 -7.39 12.27
CA ASN A 209 -12.20 -8.03 13.21
C ASN A 209 -13.06 -9.06 12.48
N PHE A 210 -13.52 -8.75 11.27
CA PHE A 210 -14.25 -9.66 10.41
C PHE A 210 -13.43 -10.92 10.08
N LEU A 211 -12.17 -10.75 9.67
CA LEU A 211 -11.28 -11.87 9.35
C LEU A 211 -11.02 -12.74 10.60
N PHE A 212 -10.86 -12.12 11.76
CA PHE A 212 -10.65 -12.84 13.03
C PHE A 212 -11.90 -13.62 13.45
N ALA A 213 -13.08 -12.99 13.40
CA ALA A 213 -14.35 -13.62 13.77
C ALA A 213 -14.72 -14.80 12.86
N ASN A 214 -14.32 -14.73 11.58
CA ASN A 214 -14.58 -15.78 10.59
C ASN A 214 -13.41 -16.74 10.37
N ARG A 215 -12.37 -16.69 11.22
CA ARG A 215 -11.11 -17.42 11.00
C ARG A 215 -11.34 -18.91 10.78
N GLU A 216 -12.15 -19.55 11.62
CA GLU A 216 -12.41 -21.00 11.56
C GLU A 216 -13.04 -21.40 10.22
N THR A 217 -14.13 -20.73 9.84
CA THR A 217 -14.82 -20.93 8.55
C THR A 217 -13.88 -20.71 7.37
N ILE A 218 -13.07 -19.64 7.41
CA ILE A 218 -12.12 -19.34 6.34
C ILE A 218 -11.07 -20.45 6.24
N THR A 219 -10.49 -20.88 7.36
CA THR A 219 -9.46 -21.94 7.37
C THR A 219 -10.01 -23.31 6.96
N ALA A 220 -11.31 -23.56 7.14
CA ALA A 220 -11.96 -24.78 6.66
C ALA A 220 -12.05 -24.81 5.11
N HIS A 221 -12.14 -23.66 4.46
CA HIS A 221 -12.27 -23.55 3.00
C HIS A 221 -10.94 -23.23 2.29
N VAL A 222 -10.04 -22.50 2.95
CA VAL A 222 -8.74 -22.09 2.40
C VAL A 222 -7.64 -22.89 3.07
N VAL A 223 -7.33 -24.06 2.49
CA VAL A 223 -6.36 -25.01 3.04
C VAL A 223 -4.95 -24.74 2.44
N PRO A 224 -3.91 -24.56 3.28
CA PRO A 224 -2.52 -24.49 2.82
C PRO A 224 -2.13 -25.61 1.86
N GLY A 225 -1.44 -25.27 0.76
CA GLY A 225 -0.97 -26.23 -0.24
C GLY A 225 -2.00 -26.60 -1.32
N GLN A 226 -3.27 -26.24 -1.14
CA GLN A 226 -4.34 -26.47 -2.10
C GLN A 226 -4.58 -25.25 -3.00
N THR A 227 -5.30 -25.46 -4.11
CA THR A 227 -5.77 -24.37 -4.96
C THR A 227 -6.77 -23.51 -4.18
N LEU A 228 -6.66 -22.19 -4.29
CA LEU A 228 -7.60 -21.28 -3.64
C LEU A 228 -9.03 -21.54 -4.14
N PRO A 229 -10.02 -21.59 -3.24
CA PRO A 229 -11.42 -21.68 -3.64
C PRO A 229 -11.83 -20.42 -4.40
N SER A 230 -12.81 -20.53 -5.31
CA SER A 230 -13.30 -19.35 -6.03
C SER A 230 -14.05 -18.37 -5.12
N SER A 231 -14.71 -18.89 -4.07
CA SER A 231 -15.45 -18.10 -3.10
C SER A 231 -15.60 -18.84 -1.76
N VAL A 232 -15.73 -18.10 -0.65
CA VAL A 232 -16.00 -18.64 0.68
C VAL A 232 -17.33 -18.05 1.19
N PRO A 233 -18.29 -18.88 1.63
CA PRO A 233 -19.53 -18.39 2.24
C PRO A 233 -19.24 -17.93 3.68
N LEU A 234 -19.52 -16.67 3.99
CA LEU A 234 -19.29 -16.08 5.31
C LEU A 234 -20.56 -15.41 5.84
N ASP A 235 -20.83 -15.61 7.13
CA ASP A 235 -21.96 -14.99 7.81
C ASP A 235 -21.64 -13.51 8.08
N VAL A 236 -22.39 -12.61 7.46
CA VAL A 236 -22.26 -11.16 7.61
C VAL A 236 -23.40 -10.56 8.42
N THR A 237 -24.32 -11.39 8.94
CA THR A 237 -25.49 -10.95 9.73
C THR A 237 -25.10 -10.00 10.88
N PRO A 238 -24.03 -10.26 11.66
CA PRO A 238 -23.65 -9.36 12.75
C PRO A 238 -23.27 -7.96 12.25
N LEU A 239 -22.54 -7.87 11.13
CA LEU A 239 -22.11 -6.59 10.56
C LEU A 239 -23.31 -5.81 10.03
N VAL A 240 -24.20 -6.49 9.29
CA VAL A 240 -25.42 -5.87 8.75
C VAL A 240 -26.33 -5.38 9.88
N THR A 241 -26.48 -6.16 10.95
CA THR A 241 -27.30 -5.79 12.12
C THR A 241 -26.72 -4.59 12.86
N GLU A 242 -25.39 -4.47 12.91
CA GLU A 242 -24.69 -3.32 13.51
C GLU A 242 -24.53 -2.13 12.56
N LEU A 243 -25.18 -2.15 11.39
CA LEU A 243 -25.07 -1.11 10.35
C LEU A 243 -23.61 -0.87 9.89
N GLN A 244 -22.78 -1.90 9.95
CA GLN A 244 -21.41 -1.88 9.44
C GLN A 244 -21.37 -2.39 8.00
N VAL A 245 -20.38 -1.91 7.24
CA VAL A 245 -20.20 -2.31 5.84
C VAL A 245 -19.36 -3.61 5.81
N PRO A 246 -19.92 -4.75 5.35
CA PRO A 246 -19.15 -5.99 5.30
C PRO A 246 -18.09 -5.94 4.20
N PRO A 247 -16.90 -6.54 4.42
CA PRO A 247 -15.93 -6.74 3.36
C PRO A 247 -16.53 -7.52 2.19
N THR A 248 -16.05 -7.27 0.98
CA THR A 248 -16.58 -7.90 -0.24
C THR A 248 -15.68 -8.99 -0.79
N HIS A 249 -14.38 -8.96 -0.50
CA HIS A 249 -13.40 -9.89 -1.05
C HIS A 249 -12.42 -10.42 0.00
N LEU A 250 -11.87 -11.61 -0.26
CA LEU A 250 -10.69 -12.13 0.44
C LEU A 250 -9.49 -12.10 -0.51
N LEU A 251 -8.41 -11.44 -0.12
CA LEU A 251 -7.14 -11.44 -0.85
C LEU A 251 -6.17 -12.42 -0.21
N ALA A 252 -5.71 -13.40 -0.98
CA ALA A 252 -4.57 -14.25 -0.66
C ALA A 252 -3.30 -13.59 -1.20
N VAL A 253 -2.65 -12.80 -0.34
CA VAL A 253 -1.47 -12.01 -0.71
C VAL A 253 -0.21 -12.84 -0.53
N HIS A 254 0.54 -13.05 -1.60
CA HIS A 254 1.68 -13.97 -1.60
C HIS A 254 2.85 -13.47 -2.44
N SER A 255 4.00 -14.13 -2.32
CA SER A 255 5.11 -13.99 -3.28
C SER A 255 5.52 -15.37 -3.80
N ASP A 256 6.60 -15.46 -4.58
CA ASP A 256 7.17 -16.77 -4.97
C ASP A 256 7.88 -17.48 -3.82
N ARG A 257 8.20 -16.74 -2.74
CA ARG A 257 9.05 -17.21 -1.63
C ARG A 257 8.31 -17.29 -0.31
N GLU A 258 7.23 -16.54 -0.20
CA GLU A 258 6.45 -16.38 1.01
C GLU A 258 5.03 -16.82 0.70
N ALA A 259 4.50 -17.61 1.60
CA ALA A 259 3.17 -18.14 1.49
C ALA A 259 2.09 -17.08 1.69
N ALA A 260 0.87 -17.41 1.28
CA ALA A 260 -0.20 -16.44 1.24
C ALA A 260 -0.68 -16.05 2.65
N THR A 261 -0.85 -14.73 2.84
CA THR A 261 -1.56 -14.16 3.98
C THR A 261 -2.93 -13.68 3.51
N LEU A 262 -3.98 -14.02 4.24
CA LEU A 262 -5.35 -13.65 3.89
C LEU A 262 -5.70 -12.26 4.46
N TYR A 263 -6.36 -11.44 3.64
CA TYR A 263 -6.88 -10.13 4.02
C TYR A 263 -8.33 -10.00 3.55
N ALA A 264 -9.22 -9.54 4.42
CA ALA A 264 -10.56 -9.11 4.01
C ALA A 264 -10.50 -7.66 3.51
N VAL A 265 -11.15 -7.35 2.38
CA VAL A 265 -11.09 -6.02 1.76
C VAL A 265 -12.42 -5.60 1.14
N HIS A 266 -12.57 -4.29 0.92
CA HIS A 266 -13.63 -3.68 0.14
C HIS A 266 -13.13 -3.41 -1.27
N GLY A 267 -13.73 -4.06 -2.26
CA GLY A 267 -13.34 -3.93 -3.66
C GLY A 267 -13.34 -2.49 -4.16
N VAL A 268 -14.33 -1.68 -3.75
CA VAL A 268 -14.43 -0.26 -4.11
C VAL A 268 -13.24 0.58 -3.60
N VAL A 269 -12.75 0.35 -2.37
CA VAL A 269 -11.58 1.06 -1.83
C VAL A 269 -10.34 0.78 -2.67
N LEU A 270 -10.19 -0.46 -3.13
CA LEU A 270 -9.09 -0.85 -4.00
C LEU A 270 -9.26 -0.32 -5.42
N ALA A 271 -10.44 -0.46 -6.02
CA ALA A 271 -10.71 0.01 -7.37
C ALA A 271 -10.48 1.53 -7.49
N LEU A 272 -10.89 2.33 -6.50
CA LEU A 272 -10.72 3.79 -6.54
C LEU A 272 -9.27 4.26 -6.36
N GLN A 273 -8.38 3.43 -5.80
CA GLN A 273 -7.03 3.84 -5.43
C GLN A 273 -5.91 3.08 -6.15
N CYS A 274 -6.21 1.93 -6.75
CA CYS A 274 -5.22 1.02 -7.34
C CYS A 274 -5.53 0.77 -8.81
N VAL A 275 -4.69 1.29 -9.73
CA VAL A 275 -4.89 1.15 -11.18
C VAL A 275 -4.30 -0.13 -11.77
N SER A 276 -3.50 -0.87 -11.01
CA SER A 276 -2.87 -2.13 -11.45
C SER A 276 -3.44 -3.36 -10.73
N ILE A 277 -4.54 -3.20 -10.00
CA ILE A 277 -5.19 -4.32 -9.31
C ILE A 277 -5.82 -5.30 -10.33
N PRO A 278 -5.77 -6.62 -10.09
CA PRO A 278 -6.53 -7.57 -10.90
C PRO A 278 -8.03 -7.29 -10.88
N PHE A 279 -8.72 -7.89 -11.84
CA PHE A 279 -10.18 -7.95 -11.89
C PHE A 279 -10.76 -8.41 -10.54
N LEU A 280 -11.82 -7.74 -10.09
CA LEU A 280 -12.51 -8.03 -8.84
C LEU A 280 -13.87 -8.66 -9.17
N PRO A 281 -14.10 -9.97 -8.92
CA PRO A 281 -15.38 -10.62 -9.18
C PRO A 281 -16.50 -10.08 -8.27
N ALA A 282 -17.74 -10.06 -8.75
CA ALA A 282 -18.87 -9.70 -7.91
C ALA A 282 -19.03 -10.68 -6.72
N SER A 283 -19.18 -10.15 -5.51
CA SER A 283 -19.67 -10.92 -4.37
C SER A 283 -21.16 -11.20 -4.50
N LYS A 284 -21.62 -12.38 -4.07
CA LYS A 284 -23.05 -12.72 -4.08
C LYS A 284 -23.57 -12.82 -2.66
N ASP A 285 -24.73 -12.23 -2.42
CA ASP A 285 -25.39 -12.31 -1.13
C ASP A 285 -26.53 -13.34 -1.24
N SER A 286 -26.70 -14.13 -0.19
CA SER A 286 -27.76 -15.14 -0.08
C SER A 286 -28.38 -15.04 1.31
N GLN A 287 -29.68 -15.31 1.38
CA GLN A 287 -30.41 -15.29 2.65
C GLN A 287 -30.76 -16.74 3.03
N ASP A 288 -30.27 -17.16 4.19
CA ASP A 288 -30.57 -18.48 4.78
C ASP A 288 -31.34 -18.27 6.07
N GLY A 289 -32.68 -18.20 5.95
CA GLY A 289 -33.56 -17.82 7.04
C GLY A 289 -33.31 -16.40 7.55
N ALA A 290 -32.88 -16.29 8.81
CA ALA A 290 -32.51 -15.03 9.44
C ALA A 290 -31.05 -14.62 9.19
N LYS A 291 -30.24 -15.50 8.57
CA LYS A 291 -28.82 -15.25 8.32
C LYS A 291 -28.61 -14.66 6.93
N VAL A 292 -27.76 -13.64 6.87
CA VAL A 292 -27.24 -13.08 5.62
C VAL A 292 -25.86 -13.69 5.38
N VAL A 293 -25.76 -14.55 4.37
CA VAL A 293 -24.52 -15.22 3.98
C VAL A 293 -23.96 -14.57 2.72
N LYS A 294 -22.74 -14.05 2.80
CA LYS A 294 -22.02 -13.43 1.70
C LYS A 294 -20.98 -14.39 1.14
N HIS A 295 -21.11 -14.72 -0.15
CA HIS A 295 -20.13 -15.47 -0.91
C HIS A 295 -19.01 -14.53 -1.35
N MET A 296 -17.94 -14.48 -0.55
CA MET A 296 -16.80 -13.61 -0.79
C MET A 296 -15.82 -14.28 -1.76
N PRO A 297 -15.57 -13.71 -2.96
CA PRO A 297 -14.56 -14.24 -3.87
C PRO A 297 -13.16 -14.19 -3.22
N VAL A 298 -12.36 -15.25 -3.47
CA VAL A 298 -10.97 -15.32 -3.00
C VAL A 298 -10.04 -15.07 -4.18
N LEU A 299 -9.16 -14.09 -4.05
CA LEU A 299 -8.26 -13.65 -5.11
C LEU A 299 -6.80 -13.82 -4.70
N ALA A 300 -6.02 -14.49 -5.54
CA ALA A 300 -4.57 -14.48 -5.40
C ALA A 300 -4.01 -13.11 -5.82
N LEU A 301 -3.27 -12.46 -4.93
CA LEU A 301 -2.59 -11.20 -5.21
C LEU A 301 -1.09 -11.36 -4.99
N ARG A 302 -0.32 -11.33 -6.07
CA ARG A 302 1.13 -11.45 -6.03
C ARG A 302 1.76 -10.11 -5.68
N MET A 303 2.47 -10.05 -4.54
CA MET A 303 3.13 -8.84 -4.05
C MET A 303 4.65 -9.01 -3.98
N PRO A 304 5.43 -7.96 -4.27
CA PRO A 304 6.89 -8.00 -4.13
C PRO A 304 7.37 -8.21 -2.68
N ALA A 305 6.64 -7.68 -1.70
CA ALA A 305 6.97 -7.77 -0.29
C ALA A 305 5.69 -8.00 0.57
N PRO A 306 5.12 -9.20 0.57
CA PRO A 306 3.83 -9.47 1.22
C PRO A 306 3.84 -9.21 2.73
N GLN A 307 4.97 -9.38 3.41
CA GLN A 307 5.13 -9.04 4.84
C GLN A 307 4.87 -7.55 5.17
N HIS A 308 4.94 -6.65 4.17
CA HIS A 308 4.67 -5.22 4.32
C HIS A 308 3.38 -4.79 3.61
N PHE A 309 2.55 -5.74 3.16
CA PHE A 309 1.27 -5.44 2.55
C PHE A 309 0.31 -4.79 3.54
N GLU A 310 0.32 -5.22 4.80
CA GLU A 310 -0.59 -4.68 5.83
C GLU A 310 -0.41 -3.16 6.04
N THR A 311 0.82 -2.65 6.04
CA THR A 311 1.10 -1.19 6.10
C THR A 311 0.49 -0.45 4.90
N THR A 312 0.59 -1.04 3.71
CA THR A 312 0.03 -0.47 2.49
C THR A 312 -1.51 -0.46 2.56
N LEU A 313 -2.10 -1.58 2.99
CA LEU A 313 -3.54 -1.72 3.15
C LEU A 313 -4.10 -0.76 4.21
N ARG A 314 -3.42 -0.61 5.35
CA ARG A 314 -3.82 0.33 6.40
C ARG A 314 -3.83 1.77 5.90
N TRP A 315 -2.84 2.14 5.07
CA TRP A 315 -2.83 3.46 4.44
C TRP A 315 -4.01 3.64 3.46
N LEU A 316 -4.35 2.65 2.63
CA LEU A 316 -5.48 2.75 1.69
C LEU A 316 -6.82 3.05 2.38
N TYR A 317 -7.01 2.61 3.62
CA TYR A 317 -8.24 2.88 4.39
C TYR A 317 -8.19 4.14 5.23
N SER A 318 -7.02 4.49 5.77
CA SER A 318 -6.90 5.65 6.66
C SER A 318 -6.58 6.94 5.91
N GLN A 319 -5.96 6.81 4.73
CA GLN A 319 -5.31 7.88 3.97
C GLN A 319 -4.43 8.81 4.84
N SER A 320 -3.99 8.31 6.00
CA SER A 320 -3.37 9.09 7.06
C SER A 320 -1.87 9.13 6.82
N ALA A 321 -1.37 10.32 6.49
CA ALA A 321 0.06 10.58 6.38
C ALA A 321 0.78 10.25 7.70
N THR A 322 0.16 10.63 8.82
CA THR A 322 0.70 10.41 10.16
C THR A 322 0.83 8.92 10.47
N SER A 323 -0.23 8.14 10.24
CA SER A 323 -0.22 6.70 10.54
C SER A 323 0.81 5.96 9.68
N LEU A 324 0.95 6.34 8.40
CA LEU A 324 1.98 5.77 7.54
C LEU A 324 3.39 6.13 8.03
N LEU A 325 3.65 7.40 8.34
CA LEU A 325 4.96 7.81 8.88
C LEU A 325 5.27 7.13 10.23
N GLN A 326 4.26 6.89 11.06
CA GLN A 326 4.42 6.20 12.33
C GLN A 326 4.94 4.77 12.17
N GLU A 327 4.49 4.07 11.13
CA GLU A 327 4.94 2.71 10.83
C GLU A 327 6.31 2.66 10.19
N LEU A 328 6.67 3.67 9.41
CA LEU A 328 7.92 3.70 8.66
C LEU A 328 9.10 4.19 9.51
N LEU A 329 8.85 4.99 10.53
CA LEU A 329 9.88 5.62 11.36
C LEU A 329 10.11 4.88 12.70
N PRO A 330 11.33 4.95 13.27
CA PRO A 330 11.71 4.33 14.54
C PRO A 330 11.17 5.13 15.75
N LEU A 331 9.83 5.28 15.85
CA LEU A 331 9.21 6.19 16.81
C LEU A 331 9.56 5.90 18.26
N LYS A 332 9.60 4.63 18.65
CA LYS A 332 9.96 4.24 20.03
C LYS A 332 11.33 4.80 20.45
N HIS A 333 12.29 4.76 19.52
CA HIS A 333 13.62 5.32 19.75
C HIS A 333 13.60 6.85 19.79
N ILE A 334 12.89 7.47 18.84
CA ILE A 334 12.74 8.93 18.78
C ILE A 334 12.19 9.46 20.11
N LEU A 335 11.07 8.89 20.56
CA LEU A 335 10.43 9.27 21.82
C LEU A 335 11.35 9.06 23.03
N ALA A 336 12.07 7.93 23.10
CA ALA A 336 13.01 7.66 24.19
C ALA A 336 14.17 8.67 24.24
N VAL A 337 14.69 9.11 23.08
CA VAL A 337 15.77 10.11 23.02
C VAL A 337 15.25 11.49 23.39
N LEU A 338 14.06 11.87 22.93
CA LEU A 338 13.45 13.16 23.25
C LEU A 338 13.08 13.26 24.74
N ALA A 339 12.55 12.19 25.33
CA ALA A 339 12.26 12.13 26.77
C ALA A 339 13.53 12.37 27.62
N LYS A 340 14.66 11.79 27.22
CA LYS A 340 15.96 11.99 27.91
C LYS A 340 16.53 13.39 27.78
N ARG A 341 16.10 14.17 26.79
CA ARG A 341 16.60 15.54 26.56
C ARG A 341 15.84 16.59 27.34
N ARG A 342 14.64 16.30 27.83
CA ARG A 342 13.89 17.26 28.63
C ARG A 342 14.70 17.53 29.90
N PRO A 343 15.20 18.77 30.10
CA PRO A 343 15.98 19.09 31.29
C PRO A 343 15.06 18.95 32.50
N CYS A 344 15.47 18.13 33.47
CA CYS A 344 14.73 17.80 34.69
C CYS A 344 14.58 18.98 35.68
N GLY A 345 14.67 20.22 35.20
CA GLY A 345 14.99 21.41 36.02
C GLY A 345 13.94 22.52 36.06
N SER A 346 12.87 22.47 35.27
CA SER A 346 11.80 23.49 35.38
C SER A 346 10.63 22.92 36.19
N ALA A 347 10.77 22.93 37.51
CA ALA A 347 9.69 22.70 38.48
C ALA A 347 8.71 23.90 38.50
N ALA A 348 8.33 24.42 37.33
CA ALA A 348 7.31 25.44 37.19
C ALA A 348 5.95 24.75 37.04
N GLU A 349 5.06 25.07 37.96
CA GLU A 349 3.78 24.42 38.22
C GLU A 349 2.86 24.33 36.98
N GLY A 350 2.66 23.12 36.48
CA GLY A 350 1.32 22.55 36.33
C GLY A 350 0.41 22.89 35.14
N LYS A 351 0.76 23.76 34.17
CA LYS A 351 -0.23 24.11 33.10
C LYS A 351 0.16 23.99 31.61
N ASP A 352 1.41 23.80 31.22
CA ASP A 352 1.80 23.92 29.78
C ASP A 352 2.56 22.72 29.18
N VAL A 353 2.25 21.48 29.57
CA VAL A 353 2.95 20.29 29.03
C VAL A 353 2.53 19.98 27.58
N GLU A 354 1.31 20.34 27.18
CA GLU A 354 0.76 20.00 25.86
C GLU A 354 1.32 20.90 24.73
N ALA A 355 1.66 22.17 25.03
CA ALA A 355 2.21 23.11 24.05
C ALA A 355 3.63 22.75 23.58
N SER A 356 4.41 22.01 24.38
CA SER A 356 5.81 21.67 24.07
C SER A 356 5.94 20.57 23.01
N ALA A 357 4.93 19.71 22.86
CA ALA A 357 4.96 18.58 21.95
C ALA A 357 4.79 19.05 20.48
N ALA A 358 3.96 20.08 20.24
CA ALA A 358 3.66 20.65 18.93
C ALA A 358 4.84 21.34 18.23
N ALA A 359 5.97 21.54 18.94
CA ALA A 359 7.14 22.27 18.45
C ALA A 359 8.28 21.39 17.94
N LEU A 360 8.13 20.06 17.89
CA LEU A 360 9.19 19.19 17.39
C LEU A 360 9.55 19.56 15.94
N SER A 361 10.81 19.95 15.73
CA SER A 361 11.30 20.29 14.41
C SER A 361 11.77 19.04 13.67
N THR A 362 11.84 19.11 12.35
CA THR A 362 12.50 18.08 11.51
C THR A 362 13.94 17.85 11.97
N ALA A 363 14.64 18.88 12.45
CA ALA A 363 16.00 18.78 12.98
C ALA A 363 16.05 17.93 14.25
N ASP A 364 15.07 18.09 15.15
CA ASP A 364 14.98 17.29 16.39
C ASP A 364 14.79 15.80 16.08
N LEU A 365 13.92 15.48 15.13
CA LEU A 365 13.72 14.10 14.67
C LEU A 365 15.01 13.51 14.11
N VAL A 366 15.66 14.22 13.18
CA VAL A 366 16.92 13.79 12.56
C VAL A 366 17.99 13.57 13.62
N GLN A 367 18.10 14.50 14.58
CA GLN A 367 19.09 14.39 15.65
C GLN A 367 18.77 13.23 16.60
N ALA A 368 17.49 12.97 16.90
CA ALA A 368 17.07 11.83 17.71
C ALA A 368 17.38 10.51 17.02
N MET A 369 17.10 10.40 15.72
CA MET A 369 17.41 9.21 14.92
C MET A 369 18.92 9.03 14.69
N SER A 370 19.73 10.10 14.70
CA SER A 370 21.18 10.00 14.45
C SER A 370 21.96 9.12 15.44
N SER A 371 21.35 8.75 16.58
CA SER A 371 21.92 7.81 17.55
C SER A 371 21.57 6.34 17.28
N LEU A 372 20.79 6.05 16.23
CA LEU A 372 20.43 4.67 15.87
C LEU A 372 21.64 3.87 15.36
N PRO A 373 21.68 2.56 15.63
CA PRO A 373 22.62 1.64 14.98
C PRO A 373 22.41 1.61 13.46
N MET A 374 23.50 1.43 12.70
CA MET A 374 23.44 1.33 11.23
C MET A 374 22.49 0.23 10.75
N ARG A 375 22.48 -0.92 11.44
CA ARG A 375 21.59 -2.04 11.12
C ARG A 375 20.11 -1.61 11.14
N THR A 376 19.71 -0.87 12.17
CA THR A 376 18.33 -0.37 12.30
C THR A 376 17.96 0.60 11.19
N PHE A 377 18.88 1.48 10.75
CA PHE A 377 18.63 2.32 9.57
C PHE A 377 18.35 1.48 8.33
N LEU A 378 19.14 0.44 8.08
CA LEU A 378 18.97 -0.43 6.92
C LEU A 378 17.64 -1.20 6.98
N GLU A 379 17.22 -1.68 8.15
CA GLU A 379 15.94 -2.34 8.36
C GLU A 379 14.77 -1.40 8.01
N HIS A 380 14.77 -0.16 8.51
CA HIS A 380 13.71 0.81 8.17
C HIS A 380 13.73 1.23 6.68
N LEU A 381 14.90 1.43 6.09
CA LEU A 381 15.01 1.73 4.65
C LEU A 381 14.48 0.56 3.80
N GLN A 382 14.73 -0.69 4.20
CA GLN A 382 14.17 -1.88 3.54
C GLN A 382 12.66 -1.92 3.65
N THR A 383 12.09 -1.60 4.83
CA THR A 383 10.63 -1.50 5.01
C THR A 383 10.01 -0.44 4.10
N ILE A 384 10.58 0.77 4.03
CA ILE A 384 10.08 1.82 3.13
C ILE A 384 10.15 1.36 1.67
N GLN A 385 11.26 0.74 1.27
CA GLN A 385 11.42 0.22 -0.09
C GLN A 385 10.40 -0.89 -0.40
N ALA A 386 10.10 -1.76 0.57
CA ALA A 386 9.10 -2.81 0.43
C ALA A 386 7.69 -2.22 0.24
N VAL A 387 7.31 -1.24 1.06
CA VAL A 387 6.03 -0.52 0.93
C VAL A 387 5.95 0.21 -0.42
N TRP A 388 7.03 0.86 -0.85
CA TRP A 388 7.12 1.48 -2.18
C TRP A 388 6.89 0.47 -3.31
N LYS A 389 7.56 -0.70 -3.26
CA LYS A 389 7.39 -1.76 -4.28
C LYS A 389 5.97 -2.30 -4.31
N ASN A 390 5.35 -2.48 -3.13
CA ASN A 390 3.96 -2.89 -3.03
C ASN A 390 3.01 -1.84 -3.63
N GLY A 391 3.23 -0.56 -3.34
CA GLY A 391 2.45 0.52 -3.93
C GLY A 391 2.58 0.57 -5.47
N VAL A 392 3.76 0.29 -6.01
CA VAL A 392 3.98 0.24 -7.47
C VAL A 392 3.24 -0.94 -8.07
N ALA A 393 3.31 -2.11 -7.42
CA ALA A 393 2.62 -3.31 -7.89
C ALA A 393 1.09 -3.16 -7.89
N LEU A 394 0.53 -2.44 -6.90
CA LEU A 394 -0.90 -2.12 -6.85
C LEU A 394 -1.31 -1.00 -7.82
N GLY A 395 -0.36 -0.15 -8.23
CA GLY A 395 -0.68 1.04 -9.00
C GLY A 395 -1.36 2.10 -8.13
N ILE A 396 -0.82 2.43 -6.95
CA ILE A 396 -1.42 3.47 -6.10
C ILE A 396 -1.27 4.84 -6.78
N VAL A 397 -2.40 5.50 -7.05
CA VAL A 397 -2.43 6.79 -7.78
C VAL A 397 -2.30 8.01 -6.86
N ALA A 398 -2.51 7.83 -5.56
CA ALA A 398 -2.56 8.93 -4.61
C ALA A 398 -1.18 9.54 -4.35
N TRP A 399 -1.02 10.83 -4.67
CA TRP A 399 0.24 11.56 -4.53
C TRP A 399 0.74 11.62 -3.07
N ASN A 400 -0.18 11.78 -2.11
CA ASN A 400 0.13 11.86 -0.69
C ASN A 400 0.82 10.59 -0.16
N PHE A 401 0.51 9.39 -0.68
CA PHE A 401 1.21 8.14 -0.35
C PHE A 401 2.69 8.23 -0.71
N TRP A 402 2.98 8.58 -1.97
CA TRP A 402 4.34 8.68 -2.50
C TRP A 402 5.16 9.75 -1.78
N ALA A 403 4.57 10.92 -1.54
CA ALA A 403 5.19 12.00 -0.80
C ALA A 403 5.59 11.59 0.63
N GLN A 404 4.77 10.78 1.32
CA GLN A 404 5.13 10.29 2.65
C GLN A 404 6.28 9.28 2.64
N LEU A 405 6.33 8.39 1.64
CA LEU A 405 7.45 7.45 1.50
C LEU A 405 8.76 8.21 1.25
N ASP A 406 8.73 9.23 0.40
CA ASP A 406 9.88 10.11 0.15
C ASP A 406 10.29 10.88 1.41
N ASN A 407 9.33 11.41 2.17
CA ASN A 407 9.61 12.10 3.43
C ASN A 407 10.27 11.17 4.45
N ALA A 408 9.74 9.97 4.65
CA ALA A 408 10.31 8.97 5.56
C ALA A 408 11.73 8.57 5.13
N TRP A 409 11.93 8.33 3.83
CA TRP A 409 13.22 7.98 3.25
C TRP A 409 14.27 9.08 3.52
N ASN A 410 13.91 10.33 3.19
CA ASN A 410 14.79 11.48 3.36
C ASN A 410 15.18 11.69 4.84
N LEU A 411 14.22 11.58 5.75
CA LEU A 411 14.46 11.69 7.19
C LEU A 411 15.51 10.67 7.69
N LEU A 412 15.37 9.40 7.28
CA LEU A 412 16.31 8.34 7.67
C LEU A 412 17.68 8.52 7.02
N VAL A 413 17.74 8.88 5.73
CA VAL A 413 19.02 9.10 5.03
C VAL A 413 19.79 10.26 5.66
N VAL A 414 19.13 11.38 5.94
CA VAL A 414 19.75 12.54 6.58
C VAL A 414 20.24 12.18 8.00
N ALA A 415 19.42 11.47 8.79
CA ALA A 415 19.82 11.02 10.12
C ALA A 415 21.00 10.03 10.09
N MET A 416 21.04 9.14 9.12
CA MET A 416 22.14 8.19 8.90
C MET A 416 23.45 8.92 8.54
N VAL A 417 23.39 9.93 7.67
CA VAL A 417 24.55 10.78 7.34
C VAL A 417 25.03 11.56 8.58
N ALA A 418 24.10 12.11 9.37
CA ALA A 418 24.42 12.78 10.63
C ALA A 418 25.10 11.82 11.63
N SER A 419 24.60 10.59 11.73
CA SER A 419 25.19 9.53 12.56
C SER A 419 26.64 9.22 12.17
N LYS A 420 26.90 9.03 10.87
CA LYS A 420 28.26 8.78 10.35
C LYS A 420 29.21 9.93 10.66
N ARG A 421 28.78 11.18 10.45
CA ARG A 421 29.58 12.38 10.77
C ARG A 421 29.90 12.46 12.26
N LYS A 422 28.94 12.15 13.13
CA LYS A 422 29.14 12.12 14.59
C LYS A 422 30.18 11.06 14.98
N ASN A 423 30.11 9.87 14.40
CA ASN A 423 31.06 8.80 14.69
C ASN A 423 32.48 9.12 14.16
N ALA A 424 32.60 9.73 12.99
CA ALA A 424 33.89 10.18 12.45
C ALA A 424 34.55 11.27 13.34
N ARG A 425 33.76 12.20 13.87
CA ARG A 425 34.27 13.20 14.83
C ARG A 425 34.73 12.57 16.14
N LYS A 426 33.98 11.57 16.65
CA LYS A 426 34.38 10.83 17.85
C LYS A 426 35.67 10.04 17.64
N SER A 427 35.84 9.38 16.50
CA SER A 427 37.08 8.66 16.20
C SER A 427 38.27 9.59 16.05
N LEU A 428 38.07 10.78 15.46
CA LEU A 428 39.12 11.79 15.35
C LEU A 428 39.52 12.34 16.73
N ALA A 429 38.54 12.65 17.58
CA ALA A 429 38.78 13.12 18.94
C ALA A 429 39.53 12.08 19.80
N ALA A 430 39.12 10.80 19.72
CA ALA A 430 39.80 9.71 20.41
C ALA A 430 41.24 9.49 19.89
N ALA A 431 41.46 9.63 18.58
CA ALA A 431 42.80 9.58 18.00
C ALA A 431 43.68 10.73 18.50
N SER A 432 43.16 11.96 18.54
CA SER A 432 43.91 13.11 19.07
C SER A 432 44.22 12.97 20.55
N GLU A 433 43.31 12.40 21.34
CA GLU A 433 43.54 12.14 22.77
C GLU A 433 44.62 11.08 22.98
N LEU A 434 44.63 10.00 22.19
CA LEU A 434 45.69 8.99 22.22
C LEU A 434 47.05 9.58 21.82
N THR A 435 47.09 10.46 20.80
CA THR A 435 48.33 11.15 20.41
C THR A 435 48.84 12.04 21.55
N ALA A 436 47.96 12.80 22.21
CA ALA A 436 48.35 13.63 23.36
C ALA A 436 48.87 12.78 24.55
N GLN A 437 48.25 11.63 24.81
CA GLN A 437 48.72 10.70 25.84
C GLN A 437 50.11 10.14 25.51
N LEU A 438 50.35 9.75 24.26
CA LEU A 438 51.66 9.25 23.82
C LEU A 438 52.76 10.31 23.93
N GLU A 439 52.46 11.57 23.57
CA GLU A 439 53.41 12.68 23.73
C GLU A 439 53.73 12.97 25.21
N SER A 440 52.73 12.89 26.09
CA SER A 440 52.95 13.07 27.53
C SER A 440 53.83 11.98 28.17
N THR A 441 53.85 10.76 27.61
CA THR A 441 54.66 9.65 28.15
C THR A 441 56.10 9.59 27.66
N ARG A 442 56.51 10.49 26.75
CA ARG A 442 57.83 10.44 26.09
C ARG A 442 58.89 11.36 26.73
N LEU A 443 58.60 11.97 27.89
CA LEU A 443 59.45 12.99 28.51
C LEU A 443 60.17 12.56 29.80
N ASP A 444 60.20 11.27 30.13
CA ASP A 444 61.07 10.68 31.15
C ASP A 444 62.02 9.66 30.50
#